data_AF-A0A2G9T4V9-F1
#
_entry.id   AF-A0A2G9T4V9-F1
#
_cell.length_a   1.000
_cell.length_b   1.000
_cell.length_c   1.000
_cell.angle_alpha   90.00
_cell.angle_beta   90.00
_cell.angle_gamma   90.00
#
_symmetry.space_group_name_H-M   'P 1'
#
loop_
_entity.id
_entity.type
_entity.pdbx_description
1 polymer ?
#
loop_
_entity_poly.entity_id
_entity_poly.type
_entity_poly.pdbx_seq_one_letter_code
_entity_poly.pdbx_strand_id
1 'polypeptide(L)' 'MGIPCCGLDGDNVRHSLCKNLGFSKEERSENIRRVAEVSKLFADQGLVCLASFISPFRVDREEARKIHEN' A
#
# COMPACT_ATOMS: atom_id res chain seq x y z
N MET A 1 5.54 27.15 -2.14
CA MET A 1 5.92 25.90 -2.84
C MET A 1 5.15 24.75 -2.20
N GLY A 2 4.72 23.75 -2.98
CA GLY A 2 3.92 22.61 -2.50
C GLY A 2 4.78 21.38 -2.17
N ILE A 3 4.21 20.43 -1.44
CA ILE A 3 4.84 19.13 -1.15
C ILE A 3 4.33 18.12 -2.19
N PRO A 4 5.21 17.49 -3.00
CA PRO A 4 4.78 16.46 -3.95
C PRO A 4 4.24 15.25 -3.20
N CYS A 5 3.04 14.81 -3.57
CA CYS A 5 2.36 13.70 -2.94
C CYS A 5 1.70 12.78 -3.98
N CYS A 6 1.51 11.52 -3.61
CA CYS A 6 0.75 10.55 -4.38
C CYS A 6 -0.32 9.90 -3.51
N GLY A 7 -1.50 9.67 -4.10
CA GLY A 7 -2.58 8.91 -3.48
C GLY A 7 -2.60 7.49 -4.01
N LEU A 8 -2.58 6.52 -3.11
CA LEU A 8 -2.86 5.12 -3.39
C LEU A 8 -4.18 4.77 -2.70
N ASP A 9 -5.19 4.40 -3.48
CA ASP A 9 -6.50 3.99 -2.97
C ASP A 9 -6.84 2.56 -3.37
N GLY A 10 -7.72 1.96 -2.56
CA GLY A 10 -8.16 0.58 -2.74
C GLY A 10 -8.75 0.29 -4.12
N ASP A 11 -9.47 1.24 -4.71
CA ASP A 11 -10.21 1.02 -5.96
C ASP A 11 -9.25 1.04 -7.16
N ASN A 12 -8.39 2.05 -7.26
CA ASN A 12 -7.41 2.18 -8.32
C ASN A 12 -6.38 1.04 -8.30
N VAL A 13 -5.89 0.67 -7.11
CA VAL A 13 -4.95 -0.44 -6.97
C VAL A 13 -5.61 -1.79 -7.26
N ARG A 14 -6.85 -2.02 -6.80
CA ARG A 14 -7.58 -3.27 -7.11
C ARG A 14 -7.95 -3.40 -8.58
N HIS A 15 -8.20 -2.32 -9.30
CA HIS A 15 -8.47 -2.41 -10.74
C HIS A 15 -7.21 -2.61 -11.60
N SER A 16 -6.02 -2.35 -11.05
CA SER A 16 -4.75 -2.42 -11.77
C SER A 16 -3.77 -3.43 -11.16
N LEU A 17 -2.90 -2.98 -10.27
CA LEU A 17 -1.81 -3.73 -9.63
C LEU A 17 -2.29 -5.00 -8.90
N CYS A 18 -3.50 -4.98 -8.35
CA CYS A 18 -4.09 -6.05 -7.56
C CYS A 18 -5.34 -6.65 -8.21
N LYS A 19 -5.54 -6.49 -9.54
CA LYS A 19 -6.71 -7.01 -10.25
C LYS A 19 -6.88 -8.52 -10.20
N ASN A 20 -5.80 -9.23 -9.88
CA ASN A 20 -5.77 -10.68 -9.76
C ASN A 20 -6.06 -11.17 -8.32
N LEU A 21 -6.33 -10.26 -7.37
CA LEU A 21 -6.58 -10.58 -5.97
C LEU A 21 -8.06 -10.38 -5.63
N GLY A 22 -8.71 -11.43 -5.15
CA GLY A 22 -10.05 -11.38 -4.61
C GLY A 22 -10.13 -10.74 -3.22
N PHE A 23 -10.94 -11.34 -2.35
CA PHE A 23 -11.28 -10.80 -1.03
C PHE A 23 -11.02 -11.78 0.11
N SER A 24 -10.35 -12.91 -0.13
CA SER A 24 -9.91 -13.81 0.92
C SER A 24 -8.95 -13.09 1.89
N LYS A 25 -8.70 -13.71 3.04
CA LYS A 25 -7.78 -13.14 4.03
C LYS A 25 -6.37 -13.01 3.41
N GLU A 26 -5.92 -14.06 2.75
CA GLU A 26 -4.58 -14.15 2.14
C GLU A 26 -4.43 -13.14 0.99
N GLU A 27 -5.46 -12.99 0.16
CA GLU A 27 -5.48 -12.01 -0.93
C GLU A 27 -5.49 -10.58 -0.42
N ARG A 28 -6.17 -10.31 0.70
CA ARG A 28 -6.13 -8.99 1.36
C ARG A 28 -4.75 -8.69 1.93
N SER A 29 -4.09 -9.67 2.56
CA SER A 29 -2.73 -9.50 3.07
C SER A 29 -1.74 -9.24 1.93
N GLU A 30 -1.81 -9.98 0.83
CA GLU A 30 -0.96 -9.72 -0.36
C GLU A 30 -1.24 -8.35 -0.98
N ASN A 31 -2.50 -7.90 -0.99
CA ASN A 31 -2.84 -6.55 -1.45
C ASN A 31 -2.15 -5.47 -0.60
N ILE A 32 -2.19 -5.61 0.74
CA ILE A 32 -1.51 -4.66 1.64
C ILE A 32 0.01 -4.73 1.48
N ARG A 33 0.60 -5.92 1.32
CA ARG A 33 2.03 -6.09 1.07
C ARG A 33 2.47 -5.36 -0.21
N ARG A 34 1.77 -5.57 -1.33
CA ARG A 34 2.08 -4.89 -2.61
C ARG A 34 2.00 -3.36 -2.49
N VAL A 35 0.96 -2.86 -1.84
CA VAL A 35 0.80 -1.41 -1.60
C VAL A 35 1.92 -0.86 -0.76
N ALA A 36 2.35 -1.58 0.29
CA ALA A 36 3.44 -1.15 1.15
C ALA A 36 4.79 -1.04 0.41
N GLU A 37 5.08 -1.98 -0.50
CA GLU A 37 6.28 -1.91 -1.35
C GLU A 37 6.21 -0.73 -2.31
N VAL A 38 5.06 -0.50 -2.94
CA VAL A 38 4.88 0.64 -3.86
C VAL A 38 4.94 1.97 -3.10
N SER A 39 4.35 2.06 -1.91
CA SER A 39 4.42 3.27 -1.09
C SER A 39 5.85 3.56 -0.65
N LYS A 40 6.64 2.51 -0.36
CA LYS A 40 8.07 2.66 -0.09
C LYS A 40 8.81 3.23 -1.30
N LEU A 41 8.58 2.72 -2.51
CA LEU A 41 9.22 3.26 -3.73
C LEU A 41 8.92 4.75 -3.94
N PHE A 42 7.72 5.21 -3.59
CA PHE A 42 7.38 6.64 -3.62
C PHE A 42 8.08 7.43 -2.51
N ALA A 43 8.11 6.90 -1.29
CA ALA A 43 8.80 7.52 -0.16
C ALA A 43 10.32 7.65 -0.42
N ASP A 44 10.94 6.62 -0.99
CA ASP A 44 12.35 6.59 -1.38
C ASP A 44 12.68 7.64 -2.46
N GLN A 45 11.69 8.02 -3.28
CA GLN A 45 11.81 9.11 -4.26
C GLN A 45 11.50 10.50 -3.69
N GLY A 46 11.22 10.60 -2.38
CA GLY A 46 10.96 11.86 -1.68
C GLY A 46 9.51 12.35 -1.78
N LEU A 47 8.56 11.50 -2.20
CA LEU A 47 7.14 11.84 -2.23
C LEU A 47 6.45 11.49 -0.91
N VAL A 48 5.45 12.29 -0.53
CA VAL A 48 4.50 11.89 0.52
C VAL A 48 3.46 10.95 -0.08
N CYS A 49 3.49 9.67 0.30
CA CYS A 49 2.52 8.68 -0.15
C CYS A 49 1.35 8.55 0.84
N LEU A 50 0.12 8.76 0.36
CA LEU A 50 -1.12 8.58 1.13
C LEU A 50 -1.80 7.28 0.70
N ALA A 51 -1.76 6.26 1.58
CA ALA A 51 -2.37 4.96 1.33
C ALA A 51 -3.72 4.82 2.05
N SER A 52 -4.82 4.74 1.29
CA SER A 52 -6.21 4.69 1.79
C SER A 52 -6.85 3.32 1.54
N PHE A 53 -6.44 2.33 2.33
CA PHE A 53 -6.86 0.93 2.18
C PHE A 53 -7.57 0.43 3.42
N ILE A 54 -8.61 -0.40 3.21
CA ILE A 54 -9.16 -1.24 4.27
C ILE A 54 -8.08 -2.27 4.62
N SER A 55 -7.39 -2.04 5.73
CA SER A 55 -6.31 -2.88 6.26
C SER A 55 -6.73 -3.48 7.60
N PRO A 56 -7.62 -4.49 7.61
CA PRO A 56 -8.30 -4.93 8.83
C PRO A 56 -7.34 -5.64 9.79
N PHE A 57 -6.33 -6.32 9.28
CA PHE A 57 -5.41 -7.13 10.06
C PHE A 57 -4.24 -6.29 10.58
N ARG A 58 -4.03 -6.32 11.90
CA ARG A 58 -2.94 -5.57 12.54
C ARG A 58 -1.56 -6.04 12.07
N VAL A 59 -1.39 -7.35 11.87
CA VAL A 59 -0.13 -7.95 11.41
C VAL A 59 0.32 -7.35 10.07
N ASP A 60 -0.59 -7.23 9.10
CA ASP A 60 -0.28 -6.63 7.79
C ASP A 60 0.15 -5.16 7.91
N ARG A 61 -0.47 -4.39 8.83
CA ARG A 61 -0.07 -2.99 9.07
C ARG A 61 1.31 -2.89 9.73
N GLU A 62 1.65 -3.84 10.60
CA GLU A 62 2.97 -3.91 11.21
C GLU A 62 4.04 -4.33 10.19
N GLU A 63 3.74 -5.29 9.31
CA GLU A 63 4.63 -5.66 8.21
C GLU A 63 4.84 -4.50 7.23
N ALA A 64 3.78 -3.78 6.86
CA ALA A 64 3.88 -2.59 6.04
C ALA A 64 4.80 -1.52 6.66
N ARG A 65 4.75 -1.34 7.99
CA ARG A 65 5.67 -0.45 8.70
C ARG A 65 7.11 -0.94 8.61
N LYS A 66 7.37 -2.23 8.89
CA LYS A 66 8.70 -2.83 8.82
C LYS A 66 9.34 -2.69 7.43
N ILE A 67 8.55 -2.77 6.36
CA ILE A 67 9.04 -2.54 4.98
C ILE A 67 9.71 -1.17 4.85
N HIS A 68 9.20 -0.13 5.52
CA HIS A 68 9.73 1.24 5.48
C HIS A 68 10.89 1.49 6.46
N GLU A 69 11.12 0.60 7.43
CA GLU A 69 12.21 0.73 8.41
C GLU A 69 13.55 0.17 7.91
N ASN A 70 13.54 -0.55 6.77
CA ASN A 70 14.71 -1.16 6.15
C ASN A 70 15.34 -0.31 5.05
#